data_AF-A0A6I7PNZ9-F1
#
_entry.id   AF-A0A6I7PNZ9-F1
#
_cell.length_a   1.000
_cell.length_b   1.000
_cell.length_c   1.000
_cell.angle_alpha   90.00
_cell.angle_beta   90.00
_cell.angle_gamma   90.00
#
_symmetry.space_group_name_H-M   'P 1'
#
loop_
_entity.id
_entity.type
_entity.pdbx_description
1 polymer ?
#
loop_
_entity_poly.entity_id
_entity_poly.type
_entity_poly.pdbx_seq_one_letter_code
_entity_poly.pdbx_strand_id
1 'polypeptide(L)'
;MKDAPVREELRIHEYRIWDQYAEATFDREYQSSMEKSPDHLIFLTGLVHTQKLLYLVLSKKFGFEYKSGEKEKLKIWPTQVDVSMPSMIRKNRGVLQRLWVTAIKQLSPTRYEVHLISDFEGVVKIHSTAAVFLI
;
A
#
# COMPACT_ATOMS: atom_id res chain seq x y z
N MET A 1 -4.62 -7.73 -32.48
CA MET A 1 -3.62 -6.75 -32.00
C MET A 1 -2.52 -7.55 -31.34
N LYS A 2 -1.23 -7.26 -31.60
CA LYS A 2 -0.14 -7.89 -30.84
C LYS A 2 -0.01 -7.12 -29.54
N ASP A 3 -0.60 -7.69 -28.50
CA ASP A 3 -0.86 -7.08 -27.21
C ASP A 3 0.42 -6.56 -26.56
N ALA A 4 0.38 -5.32 -26.10
CA ALA A 4 1.50 -4.65 -25.46
C ALA A 4 1.19 -4.32 -23.98
N PRO A 5 1.18 -5.32 -23.08
CA PRO A 5 0.72 -5.14 -21.70
C PRO A 5 1.91 -4.75 -20.83
N VAL A 6 1.89 -3.57 -20.24
CA VAL A 6 2.83 -3.25 -19.15
C VAL A 6 2.64 -4.28 -18.03
N ARG A 7 3.73 -4.85 -17.53
CA ARG A 7 3.74 -5.78 -16.40
C ARG A 7 4.68 -5.27 -15.33
N GLU A 8 4.21 -5.32 -14.10
CA GLU A 8 5.04 -5.09 -12.93
C GLU A 8 4.76 -6.16 -11.87
N GLU A 9 5.82 -6.66 -11.27
CA GLU A 9 5.78 -7.60 -10.15
C GLU A 9 6.55 -6.99 -8.97
N LEU A 10 5.93 -7.04 -7.78
CA LEU A 10 6.60 -6.69 -6.53
C LEU A 10 6.99 -7.98 -5.81
N ARG A 11 8.28 -8.13 -5.50
CA ARG A 11 8.80 -9.25 -4.69
C ARG A 11 9.14 -8.74 -3.31
N ILE A 12 8.26 -9.03 -2.36
CA ILE A 12 8.39 -8.53 -1.00
C ILE A 12 9.45 -9.32 -0.24
N HIS A 13 10.39 -8.61 0.39
CA HIS A 13 11.44 -9.20 1.21
C HIS A 13 11.07 -9.22 2.69
N GLU A 14 10.60 -8.08 3.20
CA GLU A 14 10.36 -7.90 4.63
C GLU A 14 9.18 -6.96 4.85
N TYR A 15 8.37 -7.28 5.85
CA TYR A 15 7.42 -6.37 6.49
C TYR A 15 7.85 -6.14 7.93
N ARG A 16 7.89 -4.88 8.37
CA ARG A 16 8.02 -4.55 9.78
C ARG A 16 6.82 -3.72 10.20
N ILE A 17 6.11 -4.20 11.22
CA ILE A 17 4.80 -3.69 11.62
C ILE A 17 4.81 -3.27 13.10
N TRP A 18 4.44 -2.03 13.35
CA TRP A 18 4.23 -1.41 14.66
C TRP A 18 2.78 -0.91 14.79
N ASP A 19 2.43 -0.31 15.92
CA ASP A 19 1.02 -0.04 16.27
C ASP A 19 0.31 0.94 15.34
N GLN A 20 1.04 1.88 14.74
CA GLN A 20 0.51 2.89 13.81
C GLN A 20 1.45 3.11 12.62
N TYR A 21 2.39 2.20 12.42
CA TYR A 21 3.45 2.35 11.44
C TYR A 21 3.78 1.00 10.84
N ALA A 22 4.09 1.00 9.55
CA ALA A 22 4.68 -0.15 8.89
C ALA A 22 5.69 0.28 7.84
N GLU A 23 6.67 -0.58 7.60
CA GLU A 23 7.52 -0.49 6.44
C GLU A 23 7.62 -1.82 5.74
N ALA A 24 7.86 -1.75 4.43
CA ALA A 24 8.07 -2.91 3.59
C ALA A 24 9.21 -2.63 2.61
N THR A 25 10.12 -3.59 2.50
CA THR A 25 11.17 -3.57 1.47
C THR A 25 10.85 -4.61 0.40
N PHE A 26 10.96 -4.23 -0.86
CA PHE A 26 10.66 -5.12 -1.98
C PHE A 26 11.50 -4.81 -3.22
N ASP A 27 11.61 -5.80 -4.09
CA ASP A 27 12.14 -5.61 -5.44
C ASP A 27 10.99 -5.44 -6.44
N ARG A 28 11.33 -4.85 -7.58
CA ARG A 28 10.44 -4.63 -8.71
C ARG A 28 11.00 -5.30 -9.96
N GLU A 29 10.13 -6.01 -10.66
CA GLU A 29 10.39 -6.44 -12.03
C GLU A 29 9.39 -5.74 -12.95
N TYR A 30 9.89 -4.96 -13.89
CA TYR A 30 9.09 -4.19 -14.83
C TYR A 30 9.35 -4.65 -16.26
N GLN A 31 8.29 -4.81 -17.03
CA GLN A 31 8.35 -5.13 -18.44
C GLN A 31 7.33 -4.28 -19.19
N SER A 32 7.75 -3.72 -20.31
CA SER A 32 6.88 -2.96 -21.20
C SER A 32 7.30 -3.18 -22.63
N SER A 33 6.33 -3.40 -23.50
CA SER A 33 6.50 -3.46 -24.96
C SER A 33 6.27 -2.11 -25.63
N MET A 34 6.00 -1.07 -24.83
CA MET A 34 5.97 0.30 -25.32
C MET A 34 7.40 0.86 -25.40
N GLU A 35 7.81 1.24 -26.61
CA GLU A 35 9.16 1.76 -26.92
C GLU A 35 9.61 2.94 -26.05
N LYS A 36 8.67 3.76 -25.56
CA LYS A 36 8.95 4.97 -24.76
C LYS A 36 8.47 4.90 -23.32
N SER A 37 8.14 3.72 -22.81
CA SER A 37 7.66 3.56 -21.45
C SER A 37 8.86 3.44 -20.48
N PRO A 38 9.07 4.43 -19.59
CA PRO A 38 10.17 4.36 -18.64
C PRO A 38 9.94 3.22 -17.65
N ASP A 39 11.02 2.58 -17.22
CA ASP A 39 10.98 1.67 -16.08
C ASP A 39 10.76 2.48 -14.79
N HIS A 40 9.54 2.42 -14.25
CA HIS A 40 9.14 3.11 -13.03
C HIS A 40 8.09 2.32 -12.26
N LEU A 41 7.98 2.57 -10.95
CA LEU A 41 6.92 2.02 -10.11
C LEU A 41 5.55 2.38 -10.69
N ILE A 42 4.73 1.37 -11.00
CA ILE A 42 3.36 1.63 -11.46
C ILE A 42 2.55 2.04 -10.24
N PHE A 43 1.90 3.19 -10.32
CA PHE A 43 1.14 3.72 -9.21
C PHE A 43 0.04 2.76 -8.70
N LEU A 44 -0.58 1.98 -9.60
CA LEU A 44 -1.58 0.98 -9.25
C LEU A 44 -1.04 -0.13 -8.33
N THR A 45 0.19 -0.61 -8.55
CA THR A 45 0.77 -1.63 -7.67
C THR A 45 1.11 -1.04 -6.31
N GLY A 46 1.62 0.20 -6.29
CA GLY A 46 1.85 0.96 -5.07
C GLY A 46 0.57 1.14 -4.24
N LEU A 47 -0.56 1.48 -4.87
CA LEU A 47 -1.86 1.60 -4.19
C LEU A 47 -2.36 0.27 -3.62
N VAL A 48 -2.29 -0.81 -4.41
CA VAL A 48 -2.67 -2.15 -3.94
C VAL A 48 -1.84 -2.55 -2.73
N HIS A 49 -0.52 -2.35 -2.80
CA HIS A 49 0.37 -2.69 -1.70
C HIS A 49 0.14 -1.82 -0.46
N THR A 50 -0.16 -0.52 -0.63
CA THR A 50 -0.58 0.38 0.45
C THR A 50 -1.79 -0.16 1.21
N GLN A 51 -2.82 -0.65 0.50
CA GLN A 51 -3.99 -1.23 1.15
C GLN A 51 -3.65 -2.50 1.95
N LYS A 52 -2.75 -3.36 1.45
CA LYS A 52 -2.28 -4.55 2.18
C LYS A 52 -1.47 -4.20 3.41
N LEU A 53 -0.60 -3.20 3.31
CA LEU A 53 0.21 -2.73 4.42
C LEU A 53 -0.68 -2.11 5.52
N LEU A 54 -1.69 -1.33 5.15
CA LEU A 54 -2.69 -0.80 6.07
C LEU A 54 -3.44 -1.93 6.80
N TYR A 55 -3.84 -2.99 6.07
CA TYR A 55 -4.49 -4.14 6.68
C TYR A 55 -3.62 -4.75 7.78
N LEU A 56 -2.32 -4.92 7.56
CA LEU A 56 -1.39 -5.48 8.55
C LEU A 56 -1.27 -4.58 9.80
N VAL A 57 -1.14 -3.27 9.61
CA VAL A 57 -1.08 -2.31 10.74
C VAL A 57 -2.35 -2.37 11.58
N LEU A 58 -3.52 -2.33 10.92
CA LEU A 58 -4.80 -2.38 11.61
C LEU A 58 -5.05 -3.73 12.28
N SER A 59 -4.58 -4.84 11.68
CA SER A 59 -4.64 -6.17 12.30
C SER A 59 -3.91 -6.19 13.63
N LYS A 60 -2.65 -5.71 13.64
CA LYS A 60 -1.86 -5.59 14.88
C LYS A 60 -2.57 -4.70 15.90
N LYS A 61 -3.07 -3.53 15.47
CA LYS A 61 -3.74 -2.57 16.36
C LYS A 61 -4.99 -3.16 17.03
N PHE A 62 -5.83 -3.86 16.27
CA PHE A 62 -7.07 -4.45 16.77
C PHE A 62 -6.86 -5.83 17.43
N GLY A 63 -5.61 -6.27 17.58
CA GLY A 63 -5.26 -7.45 18.35
C GLY A 63 -5.53 -8.78 17.65
N PHE A 64 -5.59 -8.81 16.31
CA PHE A 64 -5.68 -10.06 15.57
C PHE A 64 -4.52 -10.23 14.60
N GLU A 65 -4.07 -11.48 14.47
CA GLU A 65 -3.02 -11.87 13.55
C GLU A 65 -3.60 -12.10 12.14
N TYR A 66 -2.87 -11.66 11.12
CA TYR A 66 -3.15 -12.03 9.73
C TYR A 66 -2.59 -13.43 9.46
N LYS A 67 -3.43 -14.32 8.92
CA LYS A 67 -3.05 -15.66 8.50
C LYS A 67 -3.56 -15.92 7.10
N SER A 68 -2.68 -16.42 6.24
CA SER A 68 -3.03 -16.73 4.85
C SER A 68 -4.13 -17.82 4.81
N GLY A 69 -5.15 -17.61 3.98
CA GLY A 69 -6.28 -18.53 3.83
C GLY A 69 -7.36 -18.42 4.90
N GLU A 70 -7.15 -17.66 5.98
CA GLU A 70 -8.21 -17.38 6.95
C GLU A 70 -9.21 -16.34 6.41
N LYS A 71 -10.42 -16.36 6.98
CA LYS A 71 -11.44 -15.37 6.68
C LYS A 71 -10.93 -13.97 7.05
N GLU A 72 -11.15 -13.03 6.12
CA GLU A 72 -10.83 -11.62 6.33
C GLU A 72 -11.63 -11.05 7.52
N LYS A 73 -10.96 -10.22 8.34
CA LYS A 73 -11.52 -9.60 9.56
C LYS A 73 -11.77 -8.09 9.41
N LEU A 74 -11.29 -7.50 8.32
CA LEU A 74 -11.46 -6.08 8.00
C LEU A 74 -11.98 -5.89 6.58
N LYS A 75 -12.91 -4.96 6.37
CA LYS A 75 -13.10 -4.33 5.07
C LYS A 75 -12.55 -2.91 5.11
N ILE A 76 -11.76 -2.55 4.11
CA ILE A 76 -11.13 -1.23 4.00
C ILE A 76 -11.59 -0.60 2.69
N TRP A 77 -12.25 0.57 2.80
CA TRP A 77 -12.77 1.33 1.66
C TRP A 77 -12.16 2.73 1.66
N PRO A 78 -11.29 3.07 0.70
CA PRO A 78 -10.78 4.43 0.59
C PRO A 78 -11.93 5.39 0.29
N THR A 79 -12.04 6.47 1.06
CA THR A 79 -13.03 7.54 0.87
C THR A 79 -12.39 8.79 0.27
N GLN A 80 -11.09 8.99 0.50
CA GLN A 80 -10.30 10.03 -0.12
C GLN A 80 -8.87 9.53 -0.35
N VAL A 81 -8.30 9.86 -1.51
CA VAL A 81 -6.92 9.56 -1.86
C VAL A 81 -6.35 10.79 -2.57
N ASP A 82 -5.23 11.30 -2.05
CA ASP A 82 -4.44 12.38 -2.63
C ASP A 82 -3.00 11.90 -2.81
N VAL A 83 -2.41 12.19 -3.96
CA VAL A 83 -1.15 11.62 -4.41
C VAL A 83 -0.24 12.73 -4.91
N SER A 84 0.90 12.86 -4.26
CA SER A 84 1.97 13.75 -4.69
C SER A 84 3.15 12.94 -5.21
N MET A 85 3.54 13.20 -6.45
CA MET A 85 4.66 12.53 -7.12
C MET A 85 5.47 13.55 -7.94
N PRO A 86 6.51 14.17 -7.35
CA PRO A 86 7.37 15.13 -8.05
C PRO A 86 8.29 14.45 -9.07
N SER A 87 8.55 13.15 -8.93
CA SER A 87 9.37 12.37 -9.87
C SER A 87 9.00 10.87 -9.87
N MET A 88 9.50 10.13 -10.84
CA MET A 88 9.27 8.68 -10.96
C MET A 88 10.26 7.88 -10.11
N ILE A 89 9.78 6.82 -9.47
CA ILE A 89 10.64 5.85 -8.77
C ILE A 89 11.13 4.81 -9.77
N ARG A 90 12.42 4.87 -10.14
CA ARG A 90 13.06 3.92 -11.06
C ARG A 90 13.88 2.84 -10.36
N LYS A 91 13.90 2.85 -9.03
CA LYS A 91 14.62 1.86 -8.22
C LYS A 91 13.92 0.51 -8.36
N ASN A 92 14.71 -0.53 -8.64
CA ASN A 92 14.21 -1.89 -8.86
C ASN A 92 14.56 -2.85 -7.72
N ARG A 93 15.54 -2.51 -6.87
CA ARG A 93 15.99 -3.37 -5.77
C ARG A 93 15.89 -2.64 -4.44
N GLY A 94 15.39 -3.32 -3.42
CA GLY A 94 15.27 -2.76 -2.06
C GLY A 94 14.48 -1.45 -2.03
N VAL A 95 13.39 -1.38 -2.79
CA VAL A 95 12.42 -0.29 -2.74
C VAL A 95 11.77 -0.30 -1.36
N LEU A 96 11.79 0.83 -0.69
CA LEU A 96 11.23 1.02 0.64
C LEU A 96 9.92 1.79 0.55
N GLN A 97 8.85 1.13 1.00
CA GLN A 97 7.60 1.79 1.32
C GLN A 97 7.45 1.94 2.82
N ARG A 98 6.96 3.09 3.25
CA ARG A 98 6.59 3.37 4.63
C ARG A 98 5.13 3.79 4.69
N LEU A 99 4.43 3.42 5.75
CA LEU A 99 3.04 3.78 5.99
C LEU A 99 2.86 4.20 7.45
N TRP A 100 2.27 5.36 7.66
CA TRP A 100 1.85 5.86 8.96
C TRP A 100 0.34 5.97 8.99
N VAL A 101 -0.28 5.42 10.02
CA VAL A 101 -1.67 5.72 10.37
C VAL A 101 -1.64 6.95 11.27
N THR A 102 -2.12 8.07 10.77
CA THR A 102 -2.02 9.37 11.45
C THR A 102 -3.20 9.64 12.37
N ALA A 103 -4.37 9.06 12.08
CA ALA A 103 -5.54 9.15 12.95
C ALA A 103 -6.46 7.94 12.76
N ILE A 104 -7.11 7.53 13.85
CA ILE A 104 -8.18 6.54 13.84
C ILE A 104 -9.32 7.09 14.67
N LYS A 105 -10.46 7.31 14.04
CA LYS A 105 -11.70 7.78 14.67
C LYS A 105 -12.71 6.66 14.65
N GLN A 106 -13.14 6.21 15.82
CA GLN A 106 -14.24 5.25 15.91
C GLN A 106 -15.58 5.96 15.63
N LEU A 107 -16.36 5.41 14.70
CA LEU A 107 -17.69 5.91 14.33
C LEU A 107 -18.81 5.05 14.92
N SER A 108 -18.54 3.76 15.13
CA SER A 108 -19.41 2.80 15.82
C SER A 108 -18.56 1.63 16.38
N PRO A 109 -19.14 0.66 17.12
CA PRO A 109 -18.38 -0.49 17.63
C PRO A 109 -17.55 -1.24 16.57
N THR A 110 -18.03 -1.29 15.33
CA THR A 110 -17.38 -2.02 14.23
C THR A 110 -16.92 -1.11 13.08
N ARG A 111 -17.12 0.20 13.15
CA ARG A 111 -16.78 1.13 12.05
C ARG A 111 -15.81 2.21 12.50
N TYR A 112 -14.79 2.44 11.69
CA TYR A 112 -13.74 3.41 11.92
C TYR A 112 -13.50 4.26 10.67
N GLU A 113 -13.08 5.49 10.87
CA GLU A 113 -12.43 6.31 9.86
C GLU A 113 -10.93 6.34 10.17
N VAL A 114 -10.11 6.02 9.17
CA VAL A 114 -8.66 5.90 9.32
C VAL A 114 -7.99 6.84 8.33
N HIS A 115 -7.10 7.68 8.84
CA HIS A 115 -6.27 8.59 8.07
C HIS A 115 -4.85 8.00 8.02
N LEU A 116 -4.24 8.00 6.84
CA LEU A 116 -2.91 7.45 6.65
C LEU A 116 -2.08 8.26 5.64
N ILE A 117 -0.76 8.11 5.77
CA ILE A 117 0.23 8.57 4.82
C ILE A 117 1.06 7.36 4.40
N SER A 118 1.20 7.13 3.10
CA SER A 118 2.18 6.20 2.56
C SER A 118 3.25 6.96 1.79
N ASP A 119 4.49 6.54 1.94
CA ASP A 119 5.67 7.09 1.28
C ASP A 119 6.41 5.98 0.55
N PHE A 120 6.86 6.25 -0.68
CA PHE A 120 7.78 5.39 -1.40
C PHE A 120 9.06 6.18 -1.67
N GLU A 121 10.18 5.74 -1.08
CA GLU A 121 11.51 6.33 -1.26
C GLU A 121 11.60 7.86 -1.00
N GLY A 122 10.68 8.47 -0.23
CA GLY A 122 10.62 9.93 -0.10
C GLY A 122 10.12 10.67 -1.34
N VAL A 123 9.74 9.93 -2.39
CA VAL A 123 9.37 10.47 -3.71
C VAL A 123 7.86 10.50 -3.86
N VAL A 124 7.19 9.36 -3.77
CA VAL A 124 5.73 9.30 -3.90
C VAL A 124 5.12 9.35 -2.51
N LYS A 125 4.25 10.33 -2.27
CA LYS A 125 3.45 10.44 -1.05
C LYS A 125 1.97 10.28 -1.36
N ILE A 126 1.31 9.42 -0.59
CA ILE A 126 -0.12 9.15 -0.69
C ILE A 126 -0.74 9.52 0.65
N HIS A 127 -1.61 10.52 0.65
CA HIS A 127 -2.47 10.84 1.77
C HIS A 127 -3.82 10.17 1.51
N SER A 128 -4.32 9.39 2.46
CA SER A 128 -5.60 8.72 2.28
C SER A 128 -6.44 8.69 3.55
N THR A 129 -7.74 8.79 3.34
CA THR A 129 -8.78 8.50 4.33
C THR A 129 -9.52 7.25 3.89
N ALA A 130 -9.78 6.35 4.82
CA ALA A 130 -10.50 5.11 4.57
C ALA A 130 -11.56 4.84 5.64
N ALA A 131 -12.71 4.33 5.21
CA ALA A 131 -13.67 3.69 6.09
C ALA A 131 -13.26 2.23 6.33
N VAL A 132 -13.16 1.84 7.59
CA VAL A 132 -12.76 0.49 8.01
C VAL A 132 -13.89 -0.15 8.79
N PHE A 133 -14.21 -1.40 8.45
CA PHE A 133 -15.25 -2.19 9.09
C PHE A 133 -14.64 -3.47 9.66
N LEU A 134 -14.86 -3.73 10.95
CA LEU A 134 -14.58 -5.04 11.56
C LEU A 134 -15.70 -6.02 11.18
N ILE A 135 -15.34 -7.23 10.72
CA ILE A 135 -16.28 -8.26 10.22
C ILE A 135 -16.01 -9.66 10.79
#